data_AF-A0A2M7S3M7-F1
#
_entry.id   AF-A0A2M7S3M7-F1
#
_cell.length_a   1.000
_cell.length_b   1.000
_cell.length_c   1.000
_cell.angle_alpha   90.00
_cell.angle_beta   90.00
_cell.angle_gamma   90.00
#
_symmetry.space_group_name_H-M   'P 1'
#
loop_
_entity.id
_entity.type
_entity.pdbx_description
1 polymer ?
#
loop_
_entity_poly.entity_id
_entity_poly.type
_entity_poly.pdbx_seq_one_letter_code
_entity_poly.pdbx_strand_id
1 'polypeptide(L)'
;MTTTHVFIVDTNTFKYHLEYLFAGTGAKDSSVDFNTSCETSLKHSAENNLIGMMADLGRIRIGDYIIFYLQQEKDEEVYDGKFYGIFKVKTEPFLDNLVHLTQPLNLSSTYNIGYPKNEPKFKMKNGIASITTALTIKEENNLLKKFASGQDKEKIKQFIETFYKDNQFLLQNLEKSLTFRILIEPFNVYAKGVTEWDALDEIKHIQSPNQMLWSLIYRKLKGNRGNTMITMYESERLFKLLRDKNRRQVLSGKHFTFDIQSQEIKVDNTVHNYTGRKEKINILPRLIKKYKDNKAFETHLQAYIVQNIGRNNNKSLDECLLNGLTPEWLGNEVSCGVGMQRIDVAISLLKSNSKIIEAIELKAKEAEPDNIYQLQRYVDWLEQYYLPNRPSDIQPVLIAKKMVNKNPDNYKKTIESFKQFNKENSCCMQIKYIEYELEDNDIKFQEVEY
;
A
#
# COMPACT_ATOMS: atom_id res chain seq x y z
N MET A 1 -9.70 10.50 -9.13
CA MET A 1 -8.28 10.21 -8.91
C MET A 1 -7.79 9.17 -9.91
N THR A 2 -6.59 9.34 -10.46
CA THR A 2 -5.99 8.36 -11.36
C THR A 2 -4.47 8.34 -11.16
N THR A 3 -4.04 7.69 -10.08
CA THR A 3 -2.62 7.58 -9.72
C THR A 3 -1.98 6.41 -10.46
N THR A 4 -0.71 6.55 -10.88
CA THR A 4 0.06 5.41 -11.42
C THR A 4 0.96 4.85 -10.34
N HIS A 5 0.95 3.52 -10.20
CA HIS A 5 1.79 2.79 -9.26
C HIS A 5 2.74 1.85 -10.02
N VAL A 6 3.99 1.82 -9.61
CA VAL A 6 5.03 0.96 -10.17
C VAL A 6 5.29 -0.19 -9.21
N PHE A 7 4.97 -1.40 -9.66
CA PHE A 7 5.21 -2.64 -8.93
C PHE A 7 6.54 -3.27 -9.34
N ILE A 8 7.33 -3.64 -8.35
CA ILE A 8 8.65 -4.24 -8.54
C ILE A 8 8.48 -5.76 -8.61
N VAL A 9 8.97 -6.35 -9.70
CA VAL A 9 8.85 -7.78 -9.97
C VAL A 9 10.18 -8.36 -10.44
N ASP A 10 10.35 -9.65 -10.23
CA ASP A 10 11.40 -10.45 -10.85
C ASP A 10 10.84 -11.25 -12.04
N THR A 11 11.71 -12.00 -12.72
CA THR A 11 11.34 -12.79 -13.88
C THR A 11 10.27 -13.84 -13.56
N ASN A 12 10.34 -14.47 -12.38
CA ASN A 12 9.38 -15.47 -11.94
C ASN A 12 8.00 -14.86 -11.67
N THR A 13 7.93 -13.88 -10.77
CA THR A 13 6.65 -13.28 -10.36
C THR A 13 6.01 -12.46 -11.47
N PHE A 14 6.80 -11.82 -12.36
CA PHE A 14 6.23 -10.99 -13.42
C PHE A 14 5.30 -11.79 -14.34
N LYS A 15 5.70 -13.00 -14.72
CA LYS A 15 4.87 -13.94 -15.49
C LYS A 15 3.50 -14.15 -14.84
N TYR A 16 3.48 -14.50 -13.56
CA TYR A 16 2.24 -14.83 -12.85
C TYR A 16 1.33 -13.61 -12.60
N HIS A 17 1.90 -12.41 -12.42
CA HIS A 17 1.11 -11.18 -12.37
C HIS A 17 0.34 -10.95 -13.68
N LEU A 18 0.96 -11.23 -14.83
CA LEU A 18 0.33 -11.10 -16.14
C LEU A 18 -0.73 -12.18 -16.39
N GLU A 19 -0.39 -13.44 -16.11
CA GLU A 19 -1.27 -14.58 -16.38
C GLU A 19 -2.56 -14.49 -15.57
N TYR A 20 -2.45 -14.16 -14.28
CA TYR A 20 -3.59 -14.12 -13.34
C TYR A 20 -4.17 -12.70 -13.14
N LEU A 21 -3.67 -11.71 -13.89
CA LEU A 21 -4.12 -10.32 -13.87
C LEU A 21 -4.28 -9.77 -12.44
N PHE A 22 -3.21 -9.86 -11.65
CA PHE A 22 -3.10 -9.18 -10.36
C PHE A 22 -1.78 -8.40 -10.27
N ALA A 23 -1.69 -7.46 -9.34
CA ALA A 23 -0.43 -6.87 -8.90
C ALA A 23 -0.30 -7.09 -7.39
N GLY A 24 0.86 -7.58 -6.94
CA GLY A 24 1.06 -8.00 -5.56
C GLY A 24 2.42 -7.62 -4.99
N THR A 25 2.47 -7.48 -3.67
CA THR A 25 3.72 -7.30 -2.92
C THR A 25 3.65 -8.02 -1.58
N GLY A 26 4.80 -8.25 -0.95
CA GLY A 26 4.90 -8.90 0.34
C GLY A 26 6.28 -8.80 0.96
N ALA A 27 6.44 -9.38 2.14
CA ALA A 27 7.63 -9.26 2.98
C ALA A 27 8.29 -10.62 3.25
N LYS A 28 8.74 -11.29 2.18
CA LYS A 28 9.36 -12.63 2.24
C LYS A 28 8.46 -13.63 2.99
N ASP A 29 8.90 -14.11 4.14
CA ASP A 29 8.20 -15.08 4.99
C ASP A 29 7.23 -14.47 6.00
N SER A 30 7.14 -13.14 6.09
CA SER A 30 6.30 -12.47 7.07
C SER A 30 4.84 -12.47 6.64
N SER A 31 3.95 -12.87 7.55
CA SER A 31 2.50 -12.82 7.39
C SER A 31 1.90 -11.73 8.29
N VAL A 32 0.74 -11.20 7.89
CA VAL A 32 -0.03 -10.23 8.68
C VAL A 32 -0.92 -10.99 9.67
N ASP A 33 -0.63 -10.93 10.97
CA ASP A 33 -1.45 -11.56 12.04
C ASP A 33 -2.35 -10.56 12.78
N PHE A 34 -2.32 -9.29 12.36
CA PHE A 34 -3.05 -8.18 12.99
C PHE A 34 -4.16 -7.58 12.11
N ASN A 35 -4.53 -8.21 10.99
CA ASN A 35 -5.66 -7.73 10.19
C ASN A 35 -6.95 -7.95 10.96
N THR A 36 -7.76 -6.90 11.17
CA THR A 36 -8.96 -6.95 12.04
C THR A 36 -8.72 -7.37 13.51
N SER A 37 -7.47 -7.61 13.90
CA SER A 37 -7.05 -8.02 15.25
C SER A 37 -6.34 -6.86 15.96
N CYS A 38 -6.53 -6.74 17.27
CA CYS A 38 -5.82 -5.75 18.08
C CYS A 38 -4.41 -6.20 18.50
N GLU A 39 -4.10 -7.49 18.38
CA GLU A 39 -2.85 -8.10 18.84
C GLU A 39 -2.01 -8.63 17.67
N THR A 40 -0.69 -8.70 17.91
CA THR A 40 0.30 -9.28 17.00
C THR A 40 1.40 -9.98 17.81
N SER A 41 1.91 -11.06 17.26
CA SER A 41 3.10 -11.76 17.75
C SER A 41 4.40 -11.24 17.13
N LEU A 42 4.30 -10.35 16.14
CA LEU A 42 5.43 -9.82 15.39
C LEU A 42 6.26 -8.85 16.22
N LYS A 43 7.57 -8.83 15.93
CA LYS A 43 8.46 -7.77 16.42
C LYS A 43 8.06 -6.44 15.78
N HIS A 44 8.25 -5.35 16.52
CA HIS A 44 7.89 -4.00 16.11
C HIS A 44 8.39 -3.60 14.70
N SER A 45 9.62 -3.97 14.34
CA SER A 45 10.19 -3.67 13.01
C SER A 45 9.48 -4.42 11.87
N ALA A 46 9.10 -5.69 12.10
CA ALA A 46 8.36 -6.50 11.14
C ALA A 46 6.91 -6.00 11.01
N GLU A 47 6.27 -5.66 12.13
CA GLU A 47 4.94 -5.04 12.16
C GLU A 47 4.94 -3.74 11.32
N ASN A 48 5.86 -2.82 11.59
CA ASN A 48 5.92 -1.54 10.87
C ASN A 48 6.21 -1.72 9.37
N ASN A 49 7.05 -2.69 8.99
CA ASN A 49 7.29 -2.99 7.57
C ASN A 49 6.01 -3.45 6.86
N LEU A 50 5.27 -4.38 7.46
CA LEU A 50 4.00 -4.86 6.90
C LEU A 50 2.94 -3.74 6.86
N ILE A 51 2.92 -2.84 7.83
CA ILE A 51 1.99 -1.71 7.84
C ILE A 51 2.37 -0.68 6.78
N GLY A 52 3.67 -0.44 6.54
CA GLY A 52 4.12 0.37 5.42
C GLY A 52 3.62 -0.18 4.08
N MET A 53 3.75 -1.50 3.88
CA MET A 53 3.19 -2.17 2.68
C MET A 53 1.66 -2.10 2.63
N MET A 54 0.99 -2.19 3.79
CA MET A 54 -0.45 -2.03 3.90
C MET A 54 -0.91 -0.61 3.52
N ALA A 55 -0.18 0.42 3.94
CA ALA A 55 -0.40 1.80 3.51
C ALA A 55 -0.17 1.95 2.00
N ASP A 56 0.89 1.32 1.49
CA ASP A 56 1.25 1.39 0.07
C ASP A 56 0.18 0.80 -0.84
N LEU A 57 -0.46 -0.30 -0.42
CA LEU A 57 -1.63 -0.83 -1.12
C LEU A 57 -2.89 -0.03 -0.80
N GLY A 58 -3.10 0.37 0.45
CA GLY A 58 -4.31 1.05 0.92
C GLY A 58 -4.60 2.37 0.21
N ARG A 59 -3.58 3.05 -0.33
CA ARG A 59 -3.72 4.24 -1.19
C ARG A 59 -4.25 3.96 -2.60
N ILE A 60 -4.13 2.75 -3.12
CA ILE A 60 -4.55 2.43 -4.49
C ILE A 60 -6.08 2.46 -4.57
N ARG A 61 -6.63 3.03 -5.65
CA ARG A 61 -8.08 3.06 -5.94
C ARG A 61 -8.41 2.32 -7.22
N ILE A 62 -9.66 1.85 -7.32
CA ILE A 62 -10.20 1.36 -8.60
C ILE A 62 -10.04 2.45 -9.66
N GLY A 63 -9.49 2.06 -10.81
CA GLY A 63 -9.24 2.95 -11.93
C GLY A 63 -7.84 3.57 -11.98
N ASP A 64 -7.04 3.45 -10.93
CA ASP A 64 -5.60 3.77 -10.96
C ASP A 64 -4.86 2.91 -12.01
N TYR A 65 -3.65 3.32 -12.38
CA TYR A 65 -2.81 2.60 -13.33
C TYR A 65 -1.69 1.83 -12.65
N ILE A 66 -1.32 0.67 -13.21
CA ILE A 66 -0.19 -0.14 -12.78
C ILE A 66 0.80 -0.29 -13.94
N ILE A 67 2.08 -0.08 -13.63
CA ILE A 67 3.22 -0.44 -14.48
C ILE A 67 4.07 -1.44 -13.69
N PHE A 68 4.58 -2.47 -14.36
CA PHE A 68 5.55 -3.38 -13.75
C PHE A 68 6.97 -2.93 -14.07
N TYR A 69 7.84 -2.89 -13.07
CA TYR A 69 9.27 -2.74 -13.23
C TYR A 69 9.94 -4.08 -12.93
N LEU A 70 10.39 -4.74 -13.99
CA LEU A 70 11.20 -5.95 -13.93
C LEU A 70 12.61 -5.58 -13.50
N GLN A 71 13.09 -6.18 -12.41
CA GLN A 71 14.44 -5.96 -11.90
C GLN A 71 15.49 -6.64 -12.78
N GLN A 72 16.73 -6.16 -12.70
CA GLN A 72 17.88 -6.82 -13.31
C GLN A 72 18.11 -8.18 -12.64
N GLU A 73 18.19 -9.25 -13.43
CA GLU A 73 18.48 -10.62 -13.00
C GLU A 73 19.48 -11.24 -13.97
N LYS A 74 20.77 -11.11 -13.65
CA LYS A 74 21.87 -11.52 -14.55
C LYS A 74 21.88 -13.02 -14.83
N ASP A 75 21.45 -13.82 -13.85
CA ASP A 75 21.38 -15.28 -13.98
C ASP A 75 20.31 -15.72 -14.99
N GLU A 76 19.29 -14.88 -15.21
CA GLU A 76 18.20 -15.06 -16.19
C GLU A 76 18.42 -14.21 -17.45
N GLU A 77 19.65 -13.75 -17.69
CA GLU A 77 20.04 -12.90 -18.83
C GLU A 77 19.28 -11.56 -18.94
N VAL A 78 18.67 -11.10 -17.84
CA VAL A 78 18.05 -9.77 -17.74
C VAL A 78 19.08 -8.77 -17.25
N TYR A 79 19.83 -8.19 -18.19
CA TYR A 79 20.95 -7.30 -17.89
C TYR A 79 20.55 -5.87 -17.51
N ASP A 80 19.33 -5.43 -17.82
CA ASP A 80 18.82 -4.11 -17.43
C ASP A 80 17.42 -4.22 -16.85
N GLY A 81 17.14 -3.44 -15.80
CA GLY A 81 15.78 -3.28 -15.31
C GLY A 81 14.89 -2.64 -16.38
N LYS A 82 13.62 -3.04 -16.45
CA LYS A 82 12.70 -2.58 -17.52
C LYS A 82 11.29 -2.33 -17.00
N PHE A 83 10.67 -1.25 -17.48
CA PHE A 83 9.27 -0.93 -17.24
C PHE A 83 8.39 -1.55 -18.32
N TYR A 84 7.28 -2.18 -17.93
CA TYR A 84 6.38 -2.91 -18.81
C TYR A 84 4.92 -2.63 -18.54
N GLY A 85 4.18 -2.54 -19.66
CA GLY A 85 2.73 -2.51 -19.71
C GLY A 85 2.10 -1.30 -19.03
N ILE A 86 0.82 -1.10 -19.32
CA ILE A 86 -0.05 -0.20 -18.58
C ILE A 86 -1.33 -0.99 -18.33
N PHE A 87 -1.59 -1.26 -17.06
CA PHE A 87 -2.77 -1.97 -16.58
C PHE A 87 -3.61 -1.02 -15.74
N LYS A 88 -4.88 -1.36 -15.55
CA LYS A 88 -5.82 -0.58 -14.74
C LYS A 88 -6.25 -1.40 -13.53
N VAL A 89 -6.37 -0.75 -12.38
CA VAL A 89 -6.84 -1.39 -11.14
C VAL A 89 -8.33 -1.68 -11.25
N LYS A 90 -8.71 -2.94 -11.01
CA LYS A 90 -10.08 -3.45 -11.15
C LYS A 90 -10.81 -3.61 -9.83
N THR A 91 -10.08 -3.86 -8.73
CA THR A 91 -10.67 -4.07 -7.41
C THR A 91 -10.02 -3.20 -6.35
N GLU A 92 -10.70 -3.04 -5.22
CA GLU A 92 -10.02 -2.56 -4.01
C GLU A 92 -8.89 -3.52 -3.59
N PRO A 93 -7.85 -3.02 -2.90
CA PRO A 93 -6.79 -3.83 -2.34
C PRO A 93 -7.28 -4.83 -1.29
N PHE A 94 -6.66 -6.00 -1.27
CA PHE A 94 -7.00 -7.08 -0.35
C PHE A 94 -5.76 -7.84 0.12
N LEU A 95 -5.94 -8.60 1.20
CA LEU A 95 -4.98 -9.60 1.63
C LEU A 95 -5.33 -10.94 1.00
N ASP A 96 -4.34 -11.54 0.35
CA ASP A 96 -4.29 -12.97 0.10
C ASP A 96 -3.42 -13.63 1.18
N ASN A 97 -3.73 -13.24 2.42
CA ASN A 97 -3.17 -13.83 3.61
C ASN A 97 -4.17 -14.81 4.22
N LEU A 98 -3.71 -15.54 5.22
CA LEU A 98 -4.45 -16.65 5.77
C LEU A 98 -4.52 -16.67 7.31
N VAL A 99 -4.29 -15.55 8.01
CA VAL A 99 -4.15 -15.60 9.48
C VAL A 99 -5.03 -14.60 10.24
N HIS A 100 -6.24 -15.04 10.60
CA HIS A 100 -6.75 -15.24 11.98
C HIS A 100 -8.28 -15.13 12.03
N LEU A 101 -8.96 -16.26 12.23
CA LEU A 101 -10.28 -16.29 12.87
C LEU A 101 -10.06 -16.01 14.37
N THR A 102 -10.14 -14.74 14.76
CA THR A 102 -10.19 -14.36 16.18
C THR A 102 -11.35 -13.40 16.46
N GLN A 103 -12.58 -13.91 16.37
CA GLN A 103 -13.69 -13.48 17.25
C GLN A 103 -14.56 -14.70 17.63
N PRO A 104 -15.18 -14.70 18.83
CA PRO A 104 -15.74 -15.90 19.43
C PRO A 104 -16.97 -16.37 18.65
N LEU A 105 -17.01 -17.68 18.34
CA LEU A 105 -18.25 -18.35 17.97
C LEU A 105 -19.19 -18.31 19.18
N ASN A 106 -20.16 -17.39 19.16
CA ASN A 106 -21.36 -17.53 19.97
C ASN A 106 -22.17 -18.69 19.41
N LEU A 107 -21.95 -19.90 19.92
CA LEU A 107 -22.82 -21.04 19.69
C LEU A 107 -24.08 -20.89 20.53
N SER A 108 -25.06 -20.11 20.06
CA SER A 108 -26.44 -20.24 20.50
C SER A 108 -27.22 -21.08 19.48
N SER A 109 -27.03 -22.39 19.53
CA SER A 109 -28.05 -23.41 19.22
C SER A 109 -27.43 -24.79 19.24
N THR A 110 -28.01 -25.65 20.06
CA THR A 110 -27.80 -27.09 20.09
C THR A 110 -28.19 -27.69 18.74
N TYR A 111 -27.23 -28.34 18.08
CA TYR A 111 -27.53 -29.31 17.02
C TYR A 111 -26.95 -30.67 17.38
N ASN A 112 -27.85 -31.57 17.79
CA ASN A 112 -27.61 -33.00 17.79
C ASN A 112 -27.64 -33.49 16.35
N ILE A 113 -26.50 -33.98 15.83
CA ILE A 113 -26.49 -34.79 14.62
C ILE A 113 -25.57 -35.98 14.86
N GLY A 114 -26.19 -37.17 14.83
CA GLY A 114 -25.55 -38.46 15.08
C GLY A 114 -24.47 -38.81 14.05
N TYR A 115 -23.55 -39.66 14.50
CA TYR A 115 -22.49 -40.24 13.69
C TYR A 115 -23.02 -41.33 12.75
N PRO A 116 -22.63 -41.33 11.46
CA PRO A 116 -22.46 -42.56 10.73
C PRO A 116 -20.99 -43.01 10.86
N LYS A 117 -20.82 -44.27 11.26
CA LYS A 117 -19.57 -45.04 11.21
C LYS A 117 -19.01 -45.00 9.78
N ASN A 118 -17.82 -44.43 9.62
CA ASN A 118 -16.76 -44.85 8.68
C ASN A 118 -15.60 -43.84 8.78
N GLU A 119 -14.64 -44.15 9.65
CA GLU A 119 -13.38 -43.41 9.77
C GLU A 119 -12.45 -43.74 8.59
N PRO A 120 -11.76 -42.76 7.98
CA PRO A 120 -10.51 -43.04 7.30
C PRO A 120 -9.41 -43.29 8.32
N LYS A 121 -8.82 -44.48 8.29
CA LYS A 121 -7.62 -44.82 9.07
C LYS A 121 -6.43 -44.01 8.57
N PHE A 122 -5.91 -43.10 9.40
CA PHE A 122 -4.61 -42.47 9.19
C PHE A 122 -3.49 -43.52 9.31
N LYS A 123 -2.85 -43.87 8.21
CA LYS A 123 -1.55 -44.58 8.24
C LYS A 123 -0.44 -43.56 8.15
N MET A 124 0.22 -43.30 9.28
CA MET A 124 1.50 -42.61 9.28
C MET A 124 2.55 -43.52 8.63
N LYS A 125 3.19 -43.02 7.56
CA LYS A 125 4.46 -43.56 7.08
C LYS A 125 5.37 -42.37 6.79
N ASN A 126 6.48 -42.29 7.53
CA ASN A 126 7.61 -41.39 7.31
C ASN A 126 7.37 -39.88 7.46
N GLY A 127 6.63 -39.44 8.49
CA GLY A 127 6.83 -38.11 9.09
C GLY A 127 6.54 -36.86 8.23
N ILE A 128 5.99 -37.00 7.02
CA ILE A 128 5.57 -35.88 6.18
C ILE A 128 4.11 -36.13 5.79
N ALA A 129 3.19 -35.32 6.32
CA ALA A 129 1.83 -35.28 5.85
C ALA A 129 1.77 -34.42 4.58
N SER A 130 1.84 -35.05 3.40
CA SER A 130 1.37 -34.40 2.18
C SER A 130 -0.16 -34.34 2.26
N ILE A 131 -0.72 -33.20 2.67
CA ILE A 131 -2.16 -32.98 2.62
C ILE A 131 -2.48 -32.42 1.23
N THR A 132 -2.79 -33.31 0.30
CA THR A 132 -3.13 -33.00 -1.10
C THR A 132 -4.59 -32.54 -1.30
N THR A 133 -5.32 -32.25 -0.23
CA THR A 133 -6.73 -31.84 -0.32
C THR A 133 -7.00 -30.70 0.65
N ALA A 134 -7.48 -29.58 0.10
CA ALA A 134 -8.00 -28.47 0.88
C ALA A 134 -9.01 -28.98 1.93
N LEU A 135 -8.89 -28.52 3.17
CA LEU A 135 -9.86 -28.86 4.22
C LEU A 135 -11.24 -28.39 3.78
N THR A 136 -12.23 -29.26 3.89
CA THR A 136 -13.63 -28.86 3.76
C THR A 136 -13.99 -27.90 4.90
N ILE A 137 -14.95 -27.00 4.66
CA ILE A 137 -15.50 -26.09 5.70
C ILE A 137 -15.86 -26.85 6.98
N LYS A 138 -16.28 -28.12 6.87
CA LYS A 138 -16.62 -28.99 7.99
C LYS A 138 -15.40 -29.41 8.83
N GLU A 139 -14.26 -29.65 8.19
CA GLU A 139 -13.01 -30.01 8.87
C GLU A 139 -12.36 -28.79 9.53
N GLU A 140 -12.41 -27.64 8.87
CA GLU A 140 -11.99 -26.35 9.43
C GLU A 140 -12.79 -26.02 10.71
N ASN A 141 -14.11 -26.17 10.67
CA ASN A 141 -14.97 -25.99 11.84
C ASN A 141 -14.68 -26.98 12.99
N ASN A 142 -14.26 -28.22 12.69
CA ASN A 142 -13.89 -29.19 13.71
C ASN A 142 -12.55 -28.87 14.38
N LEU A 143 -11.57 -28.36 13.63
CA LEU A 143 -10.30 -27.88 14.17
C LEU A 143 -10.50 -26.65 15.07
N LEU A 144 -11.38 -25.72 14.65
CA LEU A 144 -11.76 -24.56 15.46
C LEU A 144 -12.44 -24.97 16.78
N LYS A 145 -13.29 -26.00 16.77
CA LYS A 145 -13.89 -26.55 17.99
C LYS A 145 -12.85 -27.14 18.94
N LYS A 146 -11.85 -27.85 18.43
CA LYS A 146 -10.75 -28.40 19.25
C LYS A 146 -9.85 -27.29 19.83
N PHE A 147 -9.63 -26.22 19.07
CA PHE A 147 -8.92 -25.04 19.53
C PHE A 147 -9.69 -24.32 20.66
N ALA A 148 -11.01 -24.19 20.52
CA ALA A 148 -11.89 -23.61 21.54
C ALA A 148 -11.95 -24.44 22.84
N SER A 149 -11.78 -25.76 22.76
CA SER A 149 -11.77 -26.66 23.93
C SER A 149 -10.43 -26.76 24.65
N GLY A 150 -9.39 -26.02 24.22
CA GLY A 150 -8.11 -25.89 24.94
C GLY A 150 -7.16 -27.10 24.86
N GLN A 151 -7.51 -28.18 24.18
CA GLN A 151 -6.58 -29.29 23.91
C GLN A 151 -5.60 -28.90 22.81
N ASP A 152 -4.29 -29.01 23.07
CA ASP A 152 -3.21 -28.82 22.08
C ASP A 152 -3.22 -27.45 21.36
N LYS A 153 -3.61 -26.38 22.07
CA LYS A 153 -3.77 -25.02 21.52
C LYS A 153 -2.56 -24.55 20.69
N GLU A 154 -1.34 -24.82 21.16
CA GLU A 154 -0.12 -24.38 20.50
C GLU A 154 0.27 -25.25 19.31
N LYS A 155 0.01 -26.56 19.35
CA LYS A 155 0.21 -27.45 18.20
C LYS A 155 -0.84 -27.21 17.11
N ILE A 156 -2.08 -26.94 17.49
CA ILE A 156 -3.16 -26.60 16.55
C ILE A 156 -2.89 -25.23 15.93
N LYS A 157 -2.43 -24.25 16.72
CA LYS A 157 -1.98 -22.94 16.22
C LYS A 157 -0.83 -23.10 15.23
N GLN A 158 0.21 -23.85 15.59
CA GLN A 158 1.35 -24.11 14.71
C GLN A 158 0.95 -24.90 13.45
N PHE A 159 0.04 -25.88 13.56
CA PHE A 159 -0.51 -26.61 12.43
C PHE A 159 -1.33 -25.70 11.51
N ILE A 160 -2.21 -24.86 12.06
CA ILE A 160 -2.99 -23.86 11.32
C ILE A 160 -2.05 -22.90 10.61
N GLU A 161 -1.09 -22.30 11.32
CA GLU A 161 -0.10 -21.39 10.76
C GLU A 161 0.70 -22.04 9.62
N THR A 162 1.13 -23.29 9.78
CA THR A 162 1.90 -24.02 8.77
C THR A 162 1.02 -24.43 7.58
N PHE A 163 -0.10 -25.09 7.84
CA PHE A 163 -1.06 -25.55 6.83
C PHE A 163 -1.59 -24.39 5.98
N TYR A 164 -1.84 -23.24 6.59
CA TYR A 164 -2.39 -22.10 5.90
C TYR A 164 -1.34 -21.19 5.26
N LYS A 165 -0.13 -21.09 5.81
CA LYS A 165 0.99 -20.43 5.10
C LYS A 165 1.22 -21.12 3.75
N ASP A 166 1.12 -22.44 3.69
CA ASP A 166 1.33 -23.23 2.46
C ASP A 166 0.19 -23.11 1.42
N ASN A 167 -0.91 -22.42 1.75
CA ASN A 167 -2.12 -22.32 0.91
C ASN A 167 -2.39 -20.92 0.33
N GLN A 168 -1.44 -19.97 0.42
CA GLN A 168 -1.56 -18.71 -0.34
C GLN A 168 -1.60 -19.02 -1.85
N PHE A 169 -2.49 -18.35 -2.58
CA PHE A 169 -2.68 -18.63 -4.00
C PHE A 169 -1.39 -18.34 -4.78
N LEU A 170 -0.91 -19.35 -5.52
CA LEU A 170 0.34 -19.35 -6.28
C LEU A 170 1.62 -19.29 -5.43
N LEU A 171 1.61 -19.54 -4.12
CA LEU A 171 2.83 -19.46 -3.32
C LEU A 171 3.96 -20.35 -3.83
N GLN A 172 3.65 -21.60 -4.20
CA GLN A 172 4.63 -22.54 -4.75
C GLN A 172 5.19 -22.07 -6.10
N ASN A 173 4.36 -21.45 -6.92
CA ASN A 173 4.73 -20.92 -8.22
C ASN A 173 5.56 -19.63 -8.12
N LEU A 174 5.17 -18.73 -7.20
CA LEU A 174 5.80 -17.43 -7.00
C LEU A 174 7.12 -17.53 -6.22
N GLU A 175 7.33 -18.61 -5.48
CA GLU A 175 8.47 -18.85 -4.58
C GLU A 175 8.68 -17.75 -3.52
N LYS A 176 7.67 -16.89 -3.33
CA LYS A 176 7.63 -15.85 -2.30
C LYS A 176 6.20 -15.45 -1.97
N SER A 177 6.00 -14.98 -0.74
CA SER A 177 4.69 -14.47 -0.33
C SER A 177 4.42 -13.10 -0.92
N LEU A 178 3.33 -12.99 -1.68
CA LEU A 178 2.75 -11.73 -2.15
C LEU A 178 1.44 -11.48 -1.41
N THR A 179 1.53 -11.15 -0.13
CA THR A 179 0.38 -11.03 0.78
C THR A 179 -0.63 -9.97 0.36
N PHE A 180 -0.16 -8.81 -0.09
CA PHE A 180 -1.02 -7.67 -0.43
C PHE A 180 -1.23 -7.64 -1.94
N ARG A 181 -2.48 -7.71 -2.40
CA ARG A 181 -2.81 -7.85 -3.82
C ARG A 181 -3.96 -6.94 -4.24
N ILE A 182 -3.99 -6.66 -5.52
CA ILE A 182 -5.07 -6.01 -6.26
C ILE A 182 -5.30 -6.77 -7.55
N LEU A 183 -6.55 -6.92 -7.98
CA LEU A 183 -6.81 -7.39 -9.34
C LEU A 183 -6.69 -6.22 -10.31
N ILE A 184 -6.16 -6.51 -11.48
CA ILE A 184 -5.94 -5.56 -12.55
C ILE A 184 -6.64 -6.04 -13.83
N GLU A 185 -6.75 -5.14 -14.80
CA GLU A 185 -7.17 -5.45 -16.14
C GLU A 185 -6.25 -4.78 -17.16
N PRO A 186 -6.11 -5.35 -18.37
CA PRO A 186 -5.34 -4.73 -19.44
C PRO A 186 -5.89 -3.34 -19.79
N PHE A 187 -4.99 -2.37 -19.99
CA PHE A 187 -5.34 -1.07 -20.56
C PHE A 187 -4.58 -0.83 -21.87
N ASN A 188 -3.29 -0.51 -21.77
CA ASN A 188 -2.40 -0.37 -22.91
C ASN A 188 -1.19 -1.27 -22.69
N VAL A 189 -1.34 -2.55 -23.04
CA VAL A 189 -0.28 -3.55 -22.88
C VAL A 189 0.60 -3.56 -24.14
N TYR A 190 1.90 -3.42 -23.93
CA TYR A 190 2.91 -3.40 -24.98
C TYR A 190 3.85 -4.59 -24.82
N ALA A 191 4.39 -5.10 -25.94
CA ALA A 191 5.30 -6.23 -25.90
C ALA A 191 6.64 -5.88 -25.24
N LYS A 192 7.26 -4.77 -25.67
CA LYS A 192 8.62 -4.38 -25.26
C LYS A 192 8.60 -3.47 -24.05
N GLY A 193 9.54 -3.71 -23.14
CA GLY A 193 9.80 -2.84 -22.00
C GLY A 193 10.70 -1.64 -22.35
N VAL A 194 10.59 -0.58 -21.56
CA VAL A 194 11.52 0.56 -21.56
C VAL A 194 12.60 0.29 -20.53
N THR A 195 13.87 0.40 -20.89
CA THR A 195 14.97 0.14 -19.95
C THR A 195 15.03 1.21 -18.86
N GLU A 196 15.63 0.86 -17.73
CA GLU A 196 15.97 1.80 -16.66
C GLU A 196 16.79 2.96 -17.21
N TRP A 197 17.80 2.67 -18.04
CA TRP A 197 18.61 3.67 -18.71
C TRP A 197 17.77 4.66 -19.55
N ASP A 198 16.88 4.15 -20.41
CA ASP A 198 16.02 4.98 -21.27
C ASP A 198 15.09 5.88 -20.44
N ALA A 199 14.68 5.42 -19.24
CA ALA A 199 13.70 6.12 -18.40
C ALA A 199 14.33 7.09 -17.39
N LEU A 200 15.46 6.72 -16.77
CA LEU A 200 16.03 7.40 -15.60
C LEU A 200 17.36 8.11 -15.90
N ASP A 201 18.18 7.55 -16.79
CA ASP A 201 19.54 8.05 -17.06
C ASP A 201 19.64 8.89 -18.34
N GLU A 202 18.77 8.64 -19.32
CA GLU A 202 18.77 9.40 -20.57
C GLU A 202 18.19 10.82 -20.38
N ILE A 203 19.09 11.81 -20.36
CA ILE A 203 18.76 13.22 -20.11
C ILE A 203 18.79 14.12 -21.34
N LYS A 204 19.11 13.61 -22.54
CA LYS A 204 19.23 14.44 -23.77
C LYS A 204 18.02 15.32 -24.06
N HIS A 205 16.83 14.92 -23.61
CA HIS A 205 15.57 15.62 -23.83
C HIS A 205 14.99 16.25 -22.56
N ILE A 206 15.76 16.29 -21.47
CA ILE A 206 15.39 16.93 -20.22
C ILE A 206 15.92 18.35 -20.20
N GLN A 207 15.04 19.33 -20.02
CA GLN A 207 15.40 20.74 -20.00
C GLN A 207 15.73 21.24 -18.60
N SER A 208 15.15 20.63 -17.57
CA SER A 208 15.35 21.00 -16.17
C SER A 208 15.34 19.77 -15.25
N PRO A 209 16.10 19.78 -14.14
CA PRO A 209 16.14 18.64 -13.21
C PRO A 209 14.77 18.20 -12.72
N ASN A 210 13.83 19.11 -12.50
CA ASN A 210 12.48 18.80 -12.03
C ASN A 210 11.67 17.90 -12.98
N GLN A 211 12.06 17.77 -14.26
CA GLN A 211 11.39 16.89 -15.22
C GLN A 211 11.85 15.43 -15.14
N MET A 212 12.88 15.12 -14.34
CA MET A 212 13.33 13.74 -14.12
C MET A 212 12.29 12.93 -13.35
N LEU A 213 12.35 11.60 -13.47
CA LEU A 213 11.47 10.67 -12.76
C LEU A 213 11.93 10.47 -11.29
N TRP A 214 11.95 11.55 -10.51
CA TRP A 214 12.45 11.60 -9.14
C TRP A 214 11.83 10.56 -8.20
N SER A 215 10.53 10.28 -8.32
CA SER A 215 9.87 9.24 -7.51
C SER A 215 10.54 7.87 -7.72
N LEU A 216 10.97 7.58 -8.96
CA LEU A 216 11.65 6.33 -9.30
C LEU A 216 13.14 6.36 -8.93
N ILE A 217 13.82 7.50 -9.10
CA ILE A 217 15.23 7.67 -8.71
C ILE A 217 15.38 7.51 -7.19
N TYR A 218 14.55 8.19 -6.39
CA TYR A 218 14.56 8.05 -4.94
C TYR A 218 14.24 6.62 -4.50
N ARG A 219 13.33 5.92 -5.19
CA ARG A 219 13.07 4.51 -4.94
C ARG A 219 14.36 3.69 -5.12
N LYS A 220 15.08 3.91 -6.23
CA LYS A 220 16.29 3.14 -6.53
C LYS A 220 17.40 3.36 -5.50
N LEU A 221 17.56 4.59 -5.03
CA LEU A 221 18.53 4.93 -3.98
C LEU A 221 18.22 4.27 -2.62
N LYS A 222 16.96 3.88 -2.36
CA LYS A 222 16.53 3.34 -1.05
C LYS A 222 16.24 1.83 -1.02
N GLY A 223 15.70 1.26 -2.10
CA GLY A 223 15.63 -0.19 -2.30
C GLY A 223 14.70 -1.05 -1.43
N ASN A 224 13.69 -0.50 -0.73
CA ASN A 224 12.99 -1.24 0.34
C ASN A 224 11.49 -1.56 0.14
N ARG A 225 10.86 -1.08 -0.94
CA ARG A 225 9.41 -1.24 -1.15
C ARG A 225 9.11 -1.85 -2.52
N GLY A 226 8.17 -2.79 -2.55
CA GLY A 226 7.75 -3.46 -3.78
C GLY A 226 6.71 -2.70 -4.61
N ASN A 227 6.26 -1.53 -4.13
CA ASN A 227 5.31 -0.66 -4.82
C ASN A 227 5.66 0.82 -4.53
N THR A 228 5.64 1.67 -5.55
CA THR A 228 5.83 3.12 -5.42
C THR A 228 4.88 3.84 -6.38
N MET A 229 4.13 4.83 -5.89
CA MET A 229 3.40 5.75 -6.76
C MET A 229 4.37 6.66 -7.50
N ILE A 230 3.96 7.15 -8.65
CA ILE A 230 4.62 8.25 -9.35
C ILE A 230 3.64 9.39 -9.55
N THR A 231 4.15 10.60 -9.70
CA THR A 231 3.33 11.77 -9.98
C THR A 231 2.67 11.67 -11.37
N MET A 232 1.69 12.54 -11.62
CA MET A 232 0.94 12.55 -12.88
C MET A 232 1.85 12.82 -14.09
N TYR A 233 2.75 13.81 -14.00
CA TYR A 233 3.67 14.15 -15.09
C TYR A 233 4.74 13.07 -15.32
N GLU A 234 5.19 12.39 -14.25
CA GLU A 234 6.06 11.22 -14.37
C GLU A 234 5.33 10.05 -15.06
N SER A 235 4.05 9.86 -14.77
CA SER A 235 3.20 8.85 -15.42
C SER A 235 3.09 9.10 -16.92
N GLU A 236 2.75 10.34 -17.30
CA GLU A 236 2.63 10.75 -18.70
C GLU A 236 3.93 10.51 -19.48
N ARG A 237 5.07 10.86 -18.87
CA ARG A 237 6.39 10.62 -19.46
C ARG A 237 6.67 9.13 -19.64
N LEU A 238 6.44 8.30 -18.62
CA LEU A 238 6.71 6.87 -18.71
C LEU A 238 5.77 6.17 -19.70
N PHE A 239 4.50 6.58 -19.75
CA PHE A 239 3.54 6.12 -20.76
C PHE A 239 4.01 6.47 -22.18
N LYS A 240 4.53 7.68 -22.38
CA LYS A 240 5.10 8.10 -23.67
C LYS A 240 6.28 7.21 -24.07
N LEU A 241 7.21 6.93 -23.16
CA LEU A 241 8.35 6.06 -23.44
C LEU A 241 7.89 4.65 -23.85
N LEU A 242 6.95 4.06 -23.11
CA LEU A 242 6.39 2.73 -23.42
C LEU A 242 5.74 2.71 -24.80
N ARG A 243 4.94 3.74 -25.12
CA ARG A 243 4.29 3.90 -26.43
C ARG A 243 5.31 4.00 -27.55
N ASP A 244 6.32 4.84 -27.39
CA ASP A 244 7.28 5.13 -28.44
C ASP A 244 8.20 3.92 -28.70
N LYS A 245 8.65 3.24 -27.63
CA LYS A 245 9.44 1.99 -27.73
C LYS A 245 8.73 0.91 -28.55
N ASN A 246 7.41 0.91 -28.50
CA ASN A 246 6.56 -0.07 -29.19
C ASN A 246 5.91 0.48 -30.47
N ARG A 247 6.37 1.62 -30.99
CA ARG A 247 5.80 2.26 -32.21
C ARG A 247 4.28 2.43 -32.12
N ARG A 248 3.78 2.68 -30.91
CA ARG A 248 2.36 2.84 -30.55
C ARG A 248 1.50 1.60 -30.80
N GLN A 249 2.10 0.43 -30.99
CA GLN A 249 1.38 -0.82 -31.19
C GLN A 249 1.14 -1.52 -29.86
N VAL A 250 -0.13 -1.64 -29.48
CA VAL A 250 -0.58 -2.44 -28.33
C VAL A 250 -0.81 -3.88 -28.75
N LEU A 251 -0.64 -4.81 -27.82
CA LEU A 251 -0.98 -6.22 -28.04
C LEU A 251 -2.50 -6.39 -28.08
N SER A 252 -3.00 -7.14 -29.06
CA SER A 252 -4.42 -7.50 -29.18
C SER A 252 -4.71 -8.76 -28.37
N GLY A 253 -5.20 -8.61 -27.14
CA GLY A 253 -5.53 -9.73 -26.26
C GLY A 253 -6.11 -9.29 -24.92
N LYS A 254 -6.66 -10.25 -24.17
CA LYS A 254 -7.15 -10.03 -22.78
C LYS A 254 -6.28 -10.71 -21.73
N HIS A 255 -5.47 -11.69 -22.14
CA HIS A 255 -4.60 -12.49 -21.29
C HIS A 255 -3.18 -12.41 -21.83
N PHE A 256 -2.22 -12.41 -20.92
CA PHE A 256 -0.82 -12.13 -21.22
C PHE A 256 0.08 -13.04 -20.40
N THR A 257 1.27 -13.29 -20.91
CA THR A 257 2.36 -13.95 -20.18
C THR A 257 3.68 -13.24 -20.50
N PHE A 258 4.74 -13.56 -19.76
CA PHE A 258 6.07 -13.02 -20.00
C PHE A 258 7.00 -14.08 -20.57
N ASP A 259 7.63 -13.77 -21.70
CA ASP A 259 8.61 -14.63 -22.33
C ASP A 259 10.02 -14.17 -21.95
N ILE A 260 10.70 -14.96 -21.13
CA ILE A 260 12.02 -14.61 -20.59
C ILE A 260 13.10 -14.50 -21.68
N GLN A 261 13.04 -15.34 -22.72
CA GLN A 261 14.05 -15.37 -23.79
C GLN A 261 14.04 -14.11 -24.65
N SER A 262 12.84 -13.67 -25.07
CA SER A 262 12.69 -12.41 -25.81
C SER A 262 12.60 -11.18 -24.90
N GLN A 263 12.34 -11.37 -23.61
CA GLN A 263 12.03 -10.33 -22.64
C GLN A 263 10.86 -9.46 -23.13
N GLU A 264 9.81 -10.10 -23.64
CA GLU A 264 8.61 -9.45 -24.14
C GLU A 264 7.35 -10.02 -23.47
N ILE A 265 6.36 -9.15 -23.28
CA ILE A 265 4.99 -9.61 -23.00
C ILE A 265 4.42 -10.23 -24.28
N LYS A 266 3.82 -11.42 -24.14
CA LYS A 266 3.10 -12.10 -25.22
C LYS A 266 1.63 -12.26 -24.86
N VAL A 267 0.77 -12.33 -25.88
CA VAL A 267 -0.62 -12.73 -25.70
C VAL A 267 -0.66 -14.19 -25.28
N ASP A 268 -1.41 -14.48 -24.22
CA ASP A 268 -1.72 -15.84 -23.79
C ASP A 268 -3.13 -16.20 -24.27
N ASN A 269 -3.30 -17.42 -24.79
CA ASN A 269 -4.60 -17.95 -25.19
C ASN A 269 -5.31 -18.68 -24.04
N THR A 270 -4.60 -18.88 -22.92
CA THR A 270 -5.12 -19.54 -21.72
C THR A 270 -5.75 -18.52 -20.79
N VAL A 271 -6.91 -18.86 -20.23
CA VAL A 271 -7.56 -18.07 -19.19
C VAL A 271 -7.12 -18.58 -17.83
N HIS A 272 -6.38 -17.78 -17.08
CA HIS A 272 -6.04 -18.08 -15.70
C HIS A 272 -6.95 -17.30 -14.75
N ASN A 273 -7.64 -18.01 -13.88
CA ASN A 273 -8.58 -17.41 -12.94
C ASN A 273 -7.90 -17.20 -11.59
N TYR A 274 -8.00 -15.98 -11.05
CA TYR A 274 -7.58 -15.71 -9.68
C TYR A 274 -8.61 -16.29 -8.69
N THR A 275 -8.27 -17.42 -8.05
CA THR A 275 -9.12 -18.08 -7.04
C THR A 275 -8.62 -17.88 -5.61
N GLY A 276 -7.61 -17.04 -5.41
CA GLY A 276 -7.11 -16.67 -4.09
C GLY A 276 -8.12 -15.89 -3.26
N ARG A 277 -7.78 -15.73 -1.98
CA ARG A 277 -8.60 -15.00 -1.02
C ARG A 277 -8.53 -13.50 -1.32
N LYS A 278 -9.58 -12.81 -0.88
CA LYS A 278 -9.75 -11.37 -1.08
C LYS A 278 -10.20 -10.72 0.23
N GLU A 279 -9.44 -10.94 1.29
CA GLU A 279 -9.77 -10.40 2.61
C GLU A 279 -9.59 -8.88 2.62
N LYS A 280 -10.59 -8.16 3.12
CA LYS A 280 -10.52 -6.70 3.20
C LYS A 280 -9.44 -6.31 4.22
N ILE A 281 -8.55 -5.42 3.80
CA ILE A 281 -7.56 -4.79 4.68
C ILE A 281 -8.29 -3.98 5.75
N ASN A 282 -7.89 -4.09 7.02
CA ASN A 282 -8.42 -3.27 8.11
C ASN A 282 -7.39 -3.12 9.24
N ILE A 283 -6.77 -1.94 9.33
CA ILE A 283 -5.76 -1.61 10.36
C ILE A 283 -6.36 -1.04 11.65
N LEU A 284 -7.63 -0.60 11.64
CA LEU A 284 -8.22 0.20 12.72
C LEU A 284 -8.13 -0.48 14.11
N PRO A 285 -8.45 -1.78 14.27
CA PRO A 285 -8.36 -2.43 15.59
C PRO A 285 -6.96 -2.39 16.20
N ARG A 286 -5.92 -2.61 15.37
CA ARG A 286 -4.53 -2.55 15.81
C ARG A 286 -4.08 -1.13 16.13
N LEU A 287 -4.51 -0.15 15.34
CA LEU A 287 -4.26 1.27 15.59
C LEU A 287 -4.85 1.69 16.95
N ILE A 288 -6.13 1.42 17.19
CA ILE A 288 -6.82 1.76 18.45
C ILE A 288 -6.10 1.14 19.64
N LYS A 289 -5.65 -0.11 19.53
CA LYS A 289 -4.91 -0.76 20.61
C LYS A 289 -3.63 -0.01 20.95
N LYS A 290 -2.83 0.37 19.95
CA LYS A 290 -1.60 1.13 20.19
C LYS A 290 -1.87 2.53 20.72
N TYR A 291 -2.94 3.18 20.26
CA TYR A 291 -3.39 4.47 20.78
C TYR A 291 -3.71 4.38 22.28
N LYS A 292 -4.54 3.41 22.68
CA LYS A 292 -4.94 3.18 24.08
C LYS A 292 -3.75 2.78 24.98
N ASP A 293 -2.78 2.04 24.42
CA ASP A 293 -1.57 1.62 25.11
C ASP A 293 -0.47 2.70 25.18
N ASN A 294 -0.68 3.89 24.60
CA ASN A 294 0.33 4.94 24.45
C ASN A 294 1.64 4.45 23.79
N LYS A 295 1.54 3.60 22.77
CA LYS A 295 2.67 3.11 21.97
C LYS A 295 2.87 3.97 20.72
N ALA A 296 4.02 3.90 20.07
CA ALA A 296 4.22 4.56 18.77
C ALA A 296 3.32 3.92 17.69
N PHE A 297 2.55 4.74 16.96
CA PHE A 297 1.57 4.27 15.95
C PHE A 297 1.51 5.14 14.68
N GLU A 298 2.49 5.99 14.41
CA GLU A 298 2.45 6.93 13.26
C GLU A 298 2.27 6.21 11.91
N THR A 299 2.96 5.09 11.69
CA THR A 299 2.78 4.24 10.51
C THR A 299 1.36 3.66 10.42
N HIS A 300 0.74 3.31 11.56
CA HIS A 300 -0.65 2.85 11.61
C HIS A 300 -1.61 3.98 11.22
N LEU A 301 -1.37 5.19 11.73
CA LEU A 301 -2.16 6.38 11.39
C LEU A 301 -2.08 6.69 9.90
N GLN A 302 -0.86 6.67 9.32
CA GLN A 302 -0.67 6.82 7.87
C GLN A 302 -1.48 5.79 7.09
N ALA A 303 -1.37 4.50 7.46
CA ALA A 303 -2.12 3.42 6.82
C ALA A 303 -3.64 3.63 6.91
N TYR A 304 -4.15 4.06 8.07
CA TYR A 304 -5.56 4.36 8.26
C TYR A 304 -6.02 5.54 7.39
N ILE A 305 -5.26 6.63 7.33
CA ILE A 305 -5.62 7.83 6.55
C ILE A 305 -5.72 7.48 5.07
N VAL A 306 -4.68 6.86 4.49
CA VAL A 306 -4.67 6.55 3.04
C VAL A 306 -5.70 5.48 2.67
N GLN A 307 -6.06 4.62 3.65
CA GLN A 307 -7.14 3.65 3.52
C GLN A 307 -8.54 4.30 3.54
N ASN A 308 -8.73 5.48 4.13
CA ASN A 308 -10.08 6.04 4.32
C ASN A 308 -10.34 7.33 3.56
N ILE A 309 -9.32 8.15 3.30
CA ILE A 309 -9.46 9.44 2.62
C ILE A 309 -10.15 9.30 1.25
N GLY A 310 -11.18 10.11 1.03
CA GLY A 310 -11.99 10.16 -0.18
C GLY A 310 -12.84 8.92 -0.43
N ARG A 311 -12.99 8.03 0.56
CA ARG A 311 -13.88 6.86 0.49
C ARG A 311 -15.17 7.06 1.28
N ASN A 312 -15.35 8.20 1.96
CA ASN A 312 -16.51 8.49 2.81
C ASN A 312 -16.71 7.47 3.96
N ASN A 313 -15.65 6.74 4.32
CA ASN A 313 -15.64 5.84 5.49
C ASN A 313 -15.48 6.64 6.79
N ASN A 314 -14.74 7.75 6.74
CA ASN A 314 -14.56 8.69 7.84
C ASN A 314 -14.88 10.10 7.35
N LYS A 315 -16.05 10.62 7.74
CA LYS A 315 -16.53 11.93 7.28
C LYS A 315 -15.66 13.07 7.79
N SER A 316 -15.24 13.02 9.05
CA SER A 316 -14.41 14.06 9.65
C SER A 316 -13.04 14.19 8.97
N LEU A 317 -12.46 13.06 8.53
CA LEU A 317 -11.23 13.06 7.74
C LEU A 317 -11.44 13.71 6.37
N ASP A 318 -12.51 13.33 5.67
CA ASP A 318 -12.83 13.83 4.34
C ASP A 318 -13.22 15.32 4.37
N GLU A 319 -13.93 15.77 5.41
CA GLU A 319 -14.27 17.19 5.63
C GLU A 319 -12.99 18.03 5.82
N CYS A 320 -12.06 17.61 6.69
CA CYS A 320 -10.83 18.36 6.97
C CYS A 320 -9.87 18.41 5.76
N LEU A 321 -9.68 17.29 5.04
CA LEU A 321 -8.69 17.20 3.97
C LEU A 321 -9.25 17.54 2.59
N LEU A 322 -10.48 17.11 2.27
CA LEU A 322 -11.04 17.32 0.94
C LEU A 322 -11.95 18.54 0.89
N ASN A 323 -12.75 18.77 1.94
CA ASN A 323 -13.75 19.86 2.00
C ASN A 323 -14.59 19.96 0.71
N GLY A 324 -15.05 18.81 0.21
CA GLY A 324 -15.83 18.70 -1.05
C GLY A 324 -15.03 18.78 -2.35
N LEU A 325 -13.71 19.02 -2.30
CA LEU A 325 -12.83 18.99 -3.47
C LEU A 325 -12.58 17.55 -3.94
N THR A 326 -12.33 17.41 -5.25
CA THR A 326 -12.07 16.09 -5.85
C THR A 326 -10.58 15.77 -5.84
N PRO A 327 -10.16 14.63 -5.28
CA PRO A 327 -8.77 14.20 -5.38
C PRO A 327 -8.39 13.72 -6.78
N GLU A 328 -7.30 14.27 -7.32
CA GLU A 328 -6.71 13.84 -8.60
C GLU A 328 -5.52 12.88 -8.43
N TRP A 329 -4.77 13.00 -7.33
CA TRP A 329 -3.62 12.13 -7.03
C TRP A 329 -3.43 11.97 -5.51
N LEU A 330 -2.93 10.80 -5.09
CA LEU A 330 -2.63 10.47 -3.69
C LEU A 330 -1.34 9.66 -3.60
N GLY A 331 -0.43 10.07 -2.73
CA GLY A 331 0.75 9.32 -2.35
C GLY A 331 0.97 9.34 -0.84
N ASN A 332 1.52 8.26 -0.30
CA ASN A 332 2.19 8.22 1.01
C ASN A 332 3.70 8.06 0.86
N GLU A 333 4.48 8.55 1.80
CA GLU A 333 5.94 8.36 1.83
C GLU A 333 6.64 8.91 0.57
N VAL A 334 6.11 10.04 0.09
CA VAL A 334 6.56 10.71 -1.14
C VAL A 334 7.93 11.30 -0.86
N SER A 335 8.96 10.77 -1.52
CA SER A 335 10.34 11.19 -1.24
C SER A 335 10.58 12.62 -1.71
N CYS A 336 11.13 13.46 -0.83
CA CYS A 336 11.21 14.90 -1.03
C CYS A 336 12.61 15.45 -0.72
N GLY A 337 13.66 14.72 -1.11
CA GLY A 337 15.03 15.17 -0.95
C GLY A 337 16.05 14.03 -0.89
N VAL A 338 17.32 14.36 -1.18
CA VAL A 338 18.43 13.40 -1.15
C VAL A 338 18.78 12.93 0.27
N GLY A 339 18.49 13.76 1.29
CA GLY A 339 18.64 13.43 2.71
C GLY A 339 17.60 12.45 3.25
N MET A 340 16.93 11.72 2.37
CA MET A 340 15.97 10.66 2.69
C MET A 340 14.65 11.12 3.36
N GLN A 341 14.36 12.42 3.37
CA GLN A 341 13.07 12.98 3.80
C GLN A 341 11.92 12.51 2.90
N ARG A 342 10.74 12.37 3.49
CA ARG A 342 9.51 11.94 2.82
C ARG A 342 8.33 12.70 3.39
N ILE A 343 7.43 13.15 2.53
CA ILE A 343 6.11 13.63 2.92
C ILE A 343 5.27 12.40 3.30
N ASP A 344 4.69 12.38 4.50
CA ASP A 344 3.96 11.21 5.00
C ASP A 344 2.76 10.88 4.11
N VAL A 345 1.96 11.90 3.78
CA VAL A 345 0.88 11.82 2.80
C VAL A 345 0.87 13.10 1.96
N ALA A 346 0.70 12.98 0.65
CA ALA A 346 0.48 14.10 -0.23
C ALA A 346 -0.74 13.84 -1.12
N ILE A 347 -1.59 14.84 -1.26
CA ILE A 347 -2.83 14.75 -2.02
C ILE A 347 -2.98 15.98 -2.91
N SER A 348 -3.25 15.74 -4.19
CA SER A 348 -3.57 16.82 -5.13
C SER A 348 -5.08 16.89 -5.32
N LEU A 349 -5.63 18.09 -5.12
CA LEU A 349 -7.05 18.39 -5.13
C LEU A 349 -7.39 19.34 -6.29
N LEU A 350 -8.49 19.04 -6.98
CA LEU A 350 -9.04 19.90 -8.03
C LEU A 350 -9.96 20.96 -7.43
N LYS A 351 -9.67 22.24 -7.72
CA LYS A 351 -10.45 23.40 -7.29
C LYS A 351 -10.87 24.21 -8.51
N SER A 352 -11.96 23.86 -9.18
CA SER A 352 -12.54 24.54 -10.37
C SER A 352 -11.55 24.94 -11.48
N ASN A 353 -10.75 25.99 -11.25
CA ASN A 353 -9.75 26.55 -12.16
C ASN A 353 -8.30 26.50 -11.64
N SER A 354 -8.07 26.02 -10.41
CA SER A 354 -6.74 25.81 -9.83
C SER A 354 -6.64 24.43 -9.18
N LYS A 355 -5.48 24.14 -8.59
CA LYS A 355 -5.18 22.89 -7.90
C LYS A 355 -4.57 23.23 -6.56
N ILE A 356 -4.78 22.37 -5.59
CA ILE A 356 -4.09 22.42 -4.30
C ILE A 356 -3.25 21.16 -4.18
N ILE A 357 -1.99 21.30 -3.76
CA ILE A 357 -1.17 20.16 -3.32
C ILE A 357 -1.03 20.26 -1.81
N GLU A 358 -1.69 19.34 -1.10
CA GLU A 358 -1.54 19.26 0.34
C GLU A 358 -0.32 18.40 0.69
N ALA A 359 0.59 18.94 1.49
CA ALA A 359 1.75 18.25 2.03
C ALA A 359 1.51 17.94 3.50
N ILE A 360 1.20 16.69 3.82
CA ILE A 360 0.70 16.28 5.12
C ILE A 360 1.82 15.62 5.92
N GLU A 361 2.12 16.20 7.08
CA GLU A 361 2.94 15.61 8.14
C GLU A 361 2.03 14.99 9.21
N LEU A 362 2.35 13.77 9.65
CA LEU A 362 1.62 13.06 10.69
C LEU A 362 2.43 13.01 11.98
N LYS A 363 1.74 13.15 13.12
CA LYS A 363 2.33 12.92 14.45
C LYS A 363 1.45 12.01 15.29
N ALA A 364 2.06 10.94 15.82
CA ALA A 364 1.43 10.09 16.84
C ALA A 364 1.30 10.73 18.24
N LYS A 365 1.76 11.98 18.37
CA LYS A 365 1.81 12.81 19.58
C LYS A 365 1.24 14.20 19.31
N GLU A 366 1.12 15.01 20.35
CA GLU A 366 0.74 16.42 20.24
C GLU A 366 1.74 17.19 19.35
N ALA A 367 1.27 18.26 18.71
CA ALA A 367 2.12 19.10 17.88
C ALA A 367 3.20 19.81 18.70
N GLU A 368 4.37 19.97 18.09
CA GLU A 368 5.55 20.63 18.68
C GLU A 368 6.06 21.74 17.74
N PRO A 369 6.72 22.79 18.28
CA PRO A 369 7.19 23.90 17.48
C PRO A 369 8.10 23.48 16.30
N ASP A 370 8.93 22.46 16.51
CA ASP A 370 9.90 21.96 15.53
C ASP A 370 9.26 21.21 14.36
N ASN A 371 7.96 20.91 14.39
CA ASN A 371 7.26 20.28 13.28
C ASN A 371 7.31 21.14 12.00
N ILE A 372 7.46 22.47 12.13
CA ILE A 372 7.60 23.38 10.98
C ILE A 372 8.83 23.08 10.12
N TYR A 373 9.90 22.50 10.68
CA TYR A 373 11.10 22.21 9.91
C TYR A 373 10.84 21.14 8.85
N GLN A 374 10.00 20.15 9.17
CA GLN A 374 9.60 19.13 8.20
C GLN A 374 8.69 19.74 7.13
N LEU A 375 7.70 20.55 7.55
CA LEU A 375 6.80 21.25 6.61
C LEU A 375 7.57 22.16 5.66
N GLN A 376 8.59 22.89 6.14
CA GLN A 376 9.42 23.74 5.28
C GLN A 376 10.13 22.92 4.20
N ARG A 377 10.69 21.76 4.56
CA ARG A 377 11.34 20.88 3.58
C ARG A 377 10.37 20.36 2.53
N TYR A 378 9.11 20.13 2.92
CA TYR A 378 8.07 19.71 1.98
C TYR A 378 7.72 20.84 1.02
N VAL A 379 7.55 22.06 1.52
CA VAL A 379 7.34 23.26 0.70
C VAL A 379 8.50 23.47 -0.26
N ASP A 380 9.74 23.53 0.25
CA ASP A 380 10.95 23.74 -0.55
C ASP A 380 11.05 22.75 -1.72
N TRP A 381 10.74 21.47 -1.46
CA TRP A 381 10.80 20.42 -2.48
C TRP A 381 9.65 20.55 -3.48
N LEU A 382 8.42 20.81 -3.03
CA LEU A 382 7.28 20.99 -3.91
C LEU A 382 7.47 22.17 -4.85
N GLU A 383 7.97 23.30 -4.36
CA GLU A 383 8.26 24.49 -5.17
C GLU A 383 9.27 24.21 -6.29
N GLN A 384 10.30 23.43 -6.01
CA GLN A 384 11.40 23.18 -6.95
C GLN A 384 11.11 22.04 -7.93
N TYR A 385 10.44 20.98 -7.47
CA TYR A 385 10.32 19.71 -8.21
C TYR A 385 8.91 19.40 -8.69
N TYR A 386 7.88 19.79 -7.94
CA TYR A 386 6.50 19.47 -8.29
C TYR A 386 5.83 20.61 -9.07
N LEU A 387 5.83 21.83 -8.53
CA LEU A 387 5.14 22.99 -9.11
C LEU A 387 5.54 23.30 -10.56
N PRO A 388 6.82 23.22 -10.96
CA PRO A 388 7.21 23.50 -12.35
C PRO A 388 6.57 22.53 -13.37
N ASN A 389 6.23 21.32 -12.94
CA ASN A 389 5.56 20.32 -13.78
C ASN A 389 4.04 20.32 -13.61
N ARG A 390 3.56 20.74 -12.43
CA ARG A 390 2.14 20.75 -12.07
C ARG A 390 1.83 21.97 -11.19
N PRO A 391 1.54 23.13 -11.80
CA PRO A 391 1.21 24.35 -11.06
C PRO A 391 -0.01 24.12 -10.15
N SER A 392 0.17 24.46 -8.87
CA SER A 392 -0.77 24.25 -7.77
C SER A 392 -0.47 25.25 -6.65
N ASP A 393 -1.50 25.55 -5.84
CA ASP A 393 -1.34 26.21 -4.54
C ASP A 393 -0.83 25.17 -3.52
N ILE A 394 0.26 25.47 -2.80
CA ILE A 394 0.77 24.57 -1.76
C ILE A 394 0.00 24.80 -0.47
N GLN A 395 -0.49 23.72 0.13
CA GLN A 395 -1.13 23.70 1.44
C GLN A 395 -0.34 22.79 2.39
N PRO A 396 0.50 23.33 3.27
CA PRO A 396 1.12 22.55 4.34
C PRO A 396 0.05 22.10 5.32
N VAL A 397 0.08 20.83 5.74
CA VAL A 397 -0.89 20.25 6.67
C VAL A 397 -0.15 19.51 7.78
N LEU A 398 -0.54 19.77 9.02
CA LEU A 398 -0.08 19.00 10.17
C LEU A 398 -1.27 18.28 10.80
N ILE A 399 -1.18 16.96 10.90
CA ILE A 399 -2.14 16.13 11.63
C ILE A 399 -1.49 15.58 12.89
N ALA A 400 -1.95 16.02 14.06
CA ALA A 400 -1.37 15.64 15.35
C ALA A 400 -2.43 15.15 16.34
N LYS A 401 -1.99 14.44 17.38
CA LYS A 401 -2.90 14.00 18.46
C LYS A 401 -3.44 15.25 19.16
N LYS A 402 -4.75 15.26 19.44
CA LYS A 402 -5.42 16.36 20.16
C LYS A 402 -4.74 16.65 21.50
N MET A 403 -4.50 17.94 21.76
CA MET A 403 -3.89 18.37 23.01
C MET A 403 -4.86 18.27 24.19
N VAL A 404 -4.52 17.45 25.19
CA VAL A 404 -5.42 17.20 26.35
C VAL A 404 -5.10 18.15 27.51
N ASN A 405 -3.82 18.46 27.74
CA ASN A 405 -3.37 19.37 28.79
C ASN A 405 -2.53 20.47 28.15
N LYS A 406 -3.15 21.65 27.93
CA LYS A 406 -2.45 22.85 27.48
C LYS A 406 -1.41 23.24 28.53
N ASN A 407 -0.17 22.76 28.39
CA ASN A 407 0.94 23.56 28.89
C ASN A 407 0.90 24.85 28.07
N PRO A 408 0.45 25.98 28.66
CA PRO A 408 0.12 27.18 27.89
C PRO A 408 1.32 27.66 27.08
N ASP A 409 2.51 27.44 27.61
CA ASP A 409 3.77 27.87 26.99
C ASP A 409 4.13 27.04 25.76
N ASN A 410 3.92 25.72 25.79
CA ASN A 410 4.24 24.88 24.64
C ASN A 410 3.24 25.07 23.49
N TYR A 411 1.96 25.16 23.82
CA TYR A 411 0.92 25.46 22.83
C TYR A 411 1.17 26.82 22.19
N LYS A 412 1.43 27.85 23.01
CA LYS A 412 1.72 29.19 22.52
C LYS A 412 2.94 29.21 21.60
N LYS A 413 4.05 28.55 21.99
CA LYS A 413 5.25 28.44 21.14
C LYS A 413 4.97 27.72 19.82
N THR A 414 4.13 26.68 19.84
CA THR A 414 3.76 25.93 18.63
C THR A 414 2.93 26.79 17.69
N ILE A 415 1.94 27.51 18.21
CA ILE A 415 1.12 28.42 17.39
C ILE A 415 1.95 29.62 16.88
N GLU A 416 2.85 30.16 17.69
CA GLU A 416 3.80 31.20 17.26
C GLU A 416 4.70 30.71 16.12
N SER A 417 5.17 29.46 16.19
CA SER A 417 5.98 28.88 15.12
C SER A 417 5.18 28.70 13.82
N PHE A 418 3.90 28.32 13.90
CA PHE A 418 3.02 28.24 12.72
C PHE A 418 2.78 29.62 12.10
N LYS A 419 2.52 30.65 12.92
CA LYS A 419 2.33 32.03 12.45
C LYS A 419 3.60 32.57 11.78
N GLN A 420 4.77 32.27 12.35
CA GLN A 420 6.05 32.63 11.76
C GLN A 420 6.28 31.93 10.42
N PHE A 421 6.04 30.61 10.36
CA PHE A 421 6.12 29.84 9.13
C PHE A 421 5.22 30.40 8.02
N ASN A 422 3.96 30.72 8.35
CA ASN A 422 2.99 31.29 7.40
C ASN A 422 3.44 32.66 6.87
N LYS A 423 4.10 33.46 7.71
CA LYS A 423 4.66 34.76 7.31
C LYS A 423 5.85 34.60 6.36
N GLU A 424 6.70 33.62 6.60
CA GLU A 424 7.88 33.34 5.76
C GLU A 424 7.49 32.72 4.42
N ASN A 425 6.45 31.89 4.39
CA ASN A 425 5.96 31.20 3.20
C ASN A 425 4.69 31.84 2.63
N SER A 426 4.72 33.15 2.41
CA SER A 426 3.54 33.94 1.96
C SER A 426 2.94 33.54 0.60
N CYS A 427 3.69 32.77 -0.21
CA CYS A 427 3.22 32.16 -1.46
C CYS A 427 2.38 30.89 -1.24
N CYS A 428 2.43 30.29 -0.05
CA CYS A 428 1.67 29.12 0.33
C CYS A 428 0.36 29.50 1.03
N MET A 429 -0.58 28.56 1.07
CA MET A 429 -1.69 28.63 2.01
C MET A 429 -1.16 28.49 3.45
N GLN A 430 -1.87 29.08 4.42
CA GLN A 430 -1.52 28.96 5.84
C GLN A 430 -1.57 27.50 6.27
N ILE A 431 -0.69 27.05 7.18
CA ILE A 431 -0.70 25.68 7.71
C ILE A 431 -2.12 25.31 8.16
N LYS A 432 -2.65 24.24 7.56
CA LYS A 432 -3.88 23.59 8.01
C LYS A 432 -3.52 22.67 9.16
N TYR A 433 -3.94 23.03 10.37
CA TYR A 433 -3.67 22.25 11.58
C TYR A 433 -4.89 21.40 11.93
N ILE A 434 -4.72 20.08 11.94
CA ILE A 434 -5.78 19.12 12.24
C ILE A 434 -5.37 18.33 13.47
N GLU A 435 -6.28 18.28 14.44
CA GLU A 435 -6.16 17.41 15.60
C GLU A 435 -6.99 16.14 15.39
N TYR A 436 -6.51 15.01 15.93
CA TYR A 436 -7.31 13.80 16.01
C TYR A 436 -7.39 13.23 17.42
N GLU A 437 -8.51 12.60 17.72
CA GLU A 437 -8.74 11.86 18.96
C GLU A 437 -9.54 10.58 18.70
N LEU A 438 -9.55 9.69 19.68
CA LEU A 438 -10.38 8.50 19.65
C LEU A 438 -11.78 8.84 20.18
N GLU A 439 -12.80 8.68 19.35
CA GLU A 439 -14.22 8.87 19.70
C GLU A 439 -15.02 7.66 19.17
N ASP A 440 -15.87 7.06 20.02
CA ASP A 440 -16.73 5.92 19.65
C ASP A 440 -16.05 4.72 18.96
N ASN A 441 -14.81 4.41 19.34
CA ASN A 441 -13.95 3.39 18.71
C ASN A 441 -13.63 3.66 17.22
N ASP A 442 -13.64 4.93 16.83
CA ASP A 442 -13.08 5.41 15.57
C ASP A 442 -12.20 6.64 15.84
N ILE A 443 -11.53 7.14 14.81
CA ILE A 443 -10.70 8.34 14.89
C ILE A 443 -11.51 9.52 14.38
N LYS A 444 -11.65 10.55 15.21
CA LYS A 444 -12.25 11.81 14.79
C LYS A 444 -11.18 12.82 14.48
N PHE A 445 -11.33 13.53 13.37
CA PHE A 445 -10.44 14.60 12.94
C PHE A 445 -11.16 15.95 13.07
N GLN A 446 -10.44 16.99 13.46
CA GLN A 446 -10.97 18.34 13.58
C GLN A 446 -9.91 19.35 13.18
N GLU A 447 -10.25 20.26 12.26
CA GLU A 447 -9.42 21.42 11.96
C GLU A 447 -9.46 22.42 13.13
N VAL A 448 -8.29 22.95 13.48
CA VAL A 448 -8.10 23.88 14.60
C VAL A 448 -7.72 25.26 14.07
N GLU A 449 -8.53 26.26 14.41
CA GLU A 449 -8.22 27.68 14.18
C GLU A 449 -7.28 28.21 15.28
N TYR A 450 -6.26 29.01 14.93
CA TYR A 450 -5.19 29.42 15.86
C TYR A 450 -4.64 30.85 15.71
#